data_AF-A0A9X0RBS3-F1
#
_entry.id   AF-A0A9X0RBS3-F1
#
_cell.length_a   1.000
_cell.length_b   1.000
_cell.length_c   1.000
_cell.angle_alpha   90.00
_cell.angle_beta   90.00
_cell.angle_gamma   90.00
#
_symmetry.space_group_name_H-M   'P 1'
#
loop_
_entity.id
_entity.type
_entity.pdbx_description
1 polymer ?
#
loop_
_entity_poly.entity_id
_entity_poly.type
_entity_poly.pdbx_seq_one_letter_code
_entity_poly.pdbx_strand_id
1 'polypeptide(L)'
;MEQILFIIPYVGVALVSGLLVWFNSYSKEKGKFYANKEDFVELKKQLSETTELVESVKSSLSEKNWINQQVWLKKQEVYEEIFLHLSHVKKFVHHQISEYESYEYLQNYHPYVQMSSTTNESILNQWDRDVEEHERRTKYNKENKLYERLEKHSNDALLQVFDLITVKSIYLDPRVGEVVHKLKFSIGASHEDEDENDYYNRIDNAMNLAMDNILKISKEELSMEI
;
A
#
# COMPACT_ATOMS: atom_id res chain seq x y z
N MET A 1 -76.78 -78.76 23.56
CA MET A 1 -75.51 -78.40 22.88
C MET A 1 -75.75 -77.20 21.97
N GLU A 2 -76.01 -76.01 22.51
CA GLU A 2 -76.28 -74.81 21.65
C GLU A 2 -75.61 -73.52 22.13
N GLN A 3 -75.05 -73.46 23.34
CA GLN A 3 -74.39 -72.25 23.85
C GLN A 3 -72.88 -72.17 23.54
N ILE A 4 -72.22 -73.29 23.20
CA ILE A 4 -70.77 -73.35 22.91
C ILE A 4 -70.46 -72.92 21.46
N LEU A 5 -71.43 -73.00 20.55
CA LEU A 5 -71.26 -72.62 19.13
C LEU A 5 -71.29 -71.10 18.89
N PHE A 6 -71.78 -70.30 19.84
CA PHE A 6 -71.93 -68.84 19.67
C PHE A 6 -70.72 -68.03 20.19
N ILE A 7 -69.88 -68.59 21.07
CA ILE A 7 -68.74 -67.88 21.69
C ILE A 7 -67.47 -67.99 20.85
N ILE A 8 -67.28 -69.11 20.14
CA ILE A 8 -66.14 -69.38 19.26
C ILE A 8 -65.92 -68.31 18.17
N PRO A 9 -66.95 -67.83 17.44
CA PRO A 9 -66.74 -66.77 16.45
C PRO A 9 -66.36 -65.42 17.08
N TYR A 10 -66.88 -65.09 18.27
CA TYR A 10 -66.54 -63.83 18.95
C TYR A 10 -65.11 -63.81 19.49
N VAL A 11 -64.63 -64.94 20.03
CA VAL A 11 -63.21 -65.07 20.45
C VAL A 11 -62.28 -65.01 19.23
N GLY A 12 -62.69 -65.61 18.11
CA GLY A 12 -61.95 -65.51 16.84
C GLY A 12 -61.86 -64.08 16.32
N VAL A 13 -62.98 -63.33 16.31
CA VAL A 13 -63.00 -61.92 15.89
C VAL A 13 -62.17 -61.05 16.83
N ALA A 14 -62.25 -61.27 18.14
CA ALA A 14 -61.45 -60.54 19.12
C ALA A 14 -59.94 -60.77 18.92
N LEU A 15 -59.51 -62.01 18.69
CA LEU A 15 -58.10 -62.33 18.40
C LEU A 15 -57.61 -61.71 17.09
N VAL A 16 -58.41 -61.78 16.03
CA VAL A 16 -58.07 -61.17 14.72
C VAL A 16 -57.99 -59.65 14.85
N SER A 17 -58.93 -59.01 15.57
CA SER A 17 -58.89 -57.57 15.82
C SER A 17 -57.68 -57.14 16.67
N GLY A 18 -57.32 -57.92 17.69
CA GLY A 18 -56.14 -57.66 18.53
C GLY A 18 -54.83 -57.78 17.75
N LEU A 19 -54.73 -58.80 16.88
CA LEU A 19 -53.56 -59.00 16.01
C LEU A 19 -53.44 -57.90 14.95
N LEU A 20 -54.55 -57.44 14.36
CA LEU A 20 -54.54 -56.33 13.41
C LEU A 20 -54.11 -55.02 14.05
N VAL A 21 -54.59 -54.73 15.27
CA VAL A 21 -54.19 -53.51 16.01
C VAL A 21 -52.72 -53.58 16.42
N TRP A 22 -52.24 -54.73 16.91
CA TRP A 22 -50.84 -54.94 17.27
C TRP A 22 -49.91 -54.81 16.06
N PHE A 23 -50.26 -55.42 14.92
CA PHE A 23 -49.47 -55.36 13.69
C PHE A 23 -49.42 -53.94 13.09
N ASN A 24 -50.54 -53.21 13.16
CA ASN A 24 -50.63 -51.82 12.69
C ASN A 24 -49.82 -50.87 13.59
N SER A 25 -49.81 -51.10 14.91
CA SER A 25 -48.98 -50.34 15.84
C SER A 25 -47.49 -50.62 15.63
N TYR A 26 -47.10 -51.90 15.53
CA TYR A 26 -45.71 -52.31 15.32
C TYR A 26 -45.15 -51.80 13.98
N SER A 27 -45.97 -51.82 12.92
CA SER A 27 -45.58 -51.29 11.61
C SER A 27 -45.47 -49.76 11.61
N LYS A 28 -46.37 -49.04 12.29
CA LYS A 28 -46.27 -47.58 12.44
C LYS A 28 -45.04 -47.16 13.23
N GLU A 29 -44.70 -47.90 14.28
CA GLU A 29 -43.58 -47.58 15.16
C GLU A 29 -42.23 -47.87 14.48
N LYS A 30 -42.12 -48.98 13.73
CA LYS A 30 -40.97 -49.23 12.86
C LYS A 30 -40.87 -48.24 11.70
N GLY A 31 -41.98 -47.84 11.09
CA GLY A 31 -42.02 -46.83 10.04
C GLY A 31 -41.53 -45.47 10.53
N LYS A 32 -41.94 -45.05 11.74
CA LYS A 32 -41.44 -43.84 12.40
C LYS A 32 -39.96 -43.92 12.76
N PHE A 33 -39.48 -45.07 13.22
CA PHE A 33 -38.05 -45.27 13.50
C PHE A 33 -37.19 -45.26 12.24
N TYR A 34 -37.69 -45.81 11.12
CA TYR A 34 -37.00 -45.76 9.83
C TYR A 34 -37.01 -44.34 9.25
N ALA A 35 -38.14 -43.65 9.26
CA ALA A 35 -38.24 -42.25 8.84
C ALA A 35 -37.31 -41.35 9.66
N ASN A 36 -37.32 -41.47 11.00
CA ASN A 36 -36.39 -40.71 11.85
C ASN A 36 -34.91 -41.03 11.58
N LYS A 37 -34.59 -42.27 11.20
CA LYS A 37 -33.20 -42.66 10.88
C LYS A 37 -32.77 -42.13 9.52
N GLU A 38 -33.64 -42.19 8.51
CA GLU A 38 -33.40 -41.60 7.20
C GLU A 38 -33.28 -40.08 7.30
N ASP A 39 -34.20 -39.41 8.01
CA ASP A 39 -34.14 -37.98 8.29
C ASP A 39 -32.85 -37.60 9.02
N PHE A 40 -32.40 -38.40 10.00
CA PHE A 40 -31.14 -38.15 10.70
C PHE A 40 -29.92 -38.32 9.79
N VAL A 41 -29.93 -39.31 8.90
CA VAL A 41 -28.86 -39.51 7.91
C VAL A 41 -28.83 -38.36 6.91
N GLU A 42 -29.98 -37.89 6.46
CA GLU A 42 -30.11 -36.74 5.56
C GLU A 42 -29.65 -35.44 6.24
N LEU A 43 -30.09 -35.18 7.47
CA LEU A 43 -29.64 -34.02 8.27
C LEU A 43 -28.14 -34.05 8.50
N LYS A 44 -27.56 -35.22 8.79
CA LYS A 44 -26.10 -35.35 8.95
C LYS A 44 -25.36 -35.08 7.64
N LYS A 45 -25.90 -35.55 6.50
CA LYS A 45 -25.34 -35.29 5.18
C LYS A 45 -25.39 -33.80 4.83
N GLN A 46 -26.55 -33.15 5.01
CA GLN A 46 -26.72 -31.71 4.79
C GLN A 46 -25.79 -30.89 5.69
N LEU A 47 -25.61 -31.28 6.96
CA LEU A 47 -24.69 -30.62 7.88
C LEU A 47 -23.22 -30.77 7.43
N SER A 48 -22.83 -31.96 6.96
CA SER A 48 -21.48 -32.21 6.41
C SER A 48 -21.23 -31.38 5.15
N GLU A 49 -22.16 -31.40 4.20
CA GLU A 49 -22.07 -30.62 2.95
C GLU A 49 -22.00 -29.11 3.23
N THR A 50 -22.80 -28.63 4.18
CA THR A 50 -22.78 -27.22 4.60
C THR A 50 -21.45 -26.85 5.27
N THR A 51 -20.90 -27.74 6.10
CA THR A 51 -19.61 -27.51 6.78
C THR A 51 -18.45 -27.48 5.77
N GLU A 52 -18.43 -28.42 4.83
CA GLU A 52 -17.44 -28.45 3.75
C GLU A 52 -17.53 -27.20 2.86
N LEU A 53 -18.74 -26.75 2.55
CA LEU A 53 -18.96 -25.52 1.79
C LEU A 53 -18.49 -24.27 2.56
N VAL A 54 -18.79 -24.17 3.86
CA VAL A 54 -18.32 -23.05 4.70
C VAL A 54 -16.80 -23.03 4.82
N GLU A 55 -16.16 -24.17 5.08
CA GLU A 55 -14.70 -24.26 5.19
C GLU A 55 -14.01 -23.98 3.86
N SER A 56 -14.56 -24.43 2.72
CA SER A 56 -14.01 -24.11 1.40
C SER A 56 -14.16 -22.62 1.06
N VAL A 57 -15.31 -21.99 1.38
CA VAL A 57 -15.50 -20.55 1.23
C VAL A 57 -14.53 -19.78 2.13
N LYS A 58 -14.37 -20.18 3.38
CA LYS A 58 -13.44 -19.56 4.33
C LYS A 58 -11.99 -19.71 3.89
N SER A 59 -11.60 -20.89 3.42
CA SER A 59 -10.28 -21.16 2.87
C SER A 59 -10.00 -20.30 1.64
N SER A 60 -10.92 -20.25 0.68
CA SER A 60 -10.77 -19.40 -0.52
C SER A 60 -10.77 -17.91 -0.20
N LEU A 61 -11.55 -17.47 0.80
CA LEU A 61 -11.53 -16.08 1.29
C LEU A 61 -10.20 -15.77 2.00
N SER A 62 -9.70 -16.71 2.81
CA SER A 62 -8.41 -16.57 3.48
C SER A 62 -7.26 -16.51 2.49
N GLU A 63 -7.28 -17.35 1.45
CA GLU A 63 -6.29 -17.35 0.38
C GLU A 63 -6.33 -16.05 -0.41
N LYS A 64 -7.52 -15.59 -0.81
CA LYS A 64 -7.68 -14.27 -1.47
C LYS A 64 -7.19 -13.12 -0.60
N ASN A 65 -7.52 -13.13 0.70
CA ASN A 65 -7.05 -12.11 1.63
C ASN A 65 -5.53 -12.13 1.78
N TRP A 66 -4.93 -13.32 1.87
CA TRP A 66 -3.48 -13.45 1.94
C TRP A 66 -2.79 -12.96 0.66
N ILE A 67 -3.30 -13.33 -0.52
CA ILE A 67 -2.79 -12.83 -1.81
C ILE A 67 -2.91 -11.30 -1.86
N ASN A 68 -4.04 -10.74 -1.44
CA ASN A 68 -4.23 -9.28 -1.39
C ASN A 68 -3.24 -8.60 -0.45
N GLN A 69 -2.94 -9.19 0.71
CA GLN A 69 -1.91 -8.68 1.62
C GLN A 69 -0.51 -8.72 0.98
N GLN A 70 -0.16 -9.80 0.28
CA GLN A 70 1.12 -9.90 -0.42
C GLN A 70 1.24 -8.86 -1.54
N VAL A 71 0.18 -8.67 -2.33
CA VAL A 71 0.14 -7.63 -3.36
C VAL A 71 0.29 -6.26 -2.73
N TRP A 72 -0.47 -5.96 -1.67
CA TRP A 72 -0.40 -4.68 -0.95
C TRP A 72 1.02 -4.39 -0.45
N LEU A 73 1.70 -5.37 0.16
CA LEU A 73 3.10 -5.23 0.60
C LEU A 73 4.03 -4.93 -0.57
N LYS A 74 3.86 -5.61 -1.71
CA LYS A 74 4.67 -5.32 -2.91
C LYS A 74 4.43 -3.92 -3.43
N LYS A 75 3.19 -3.44 -3.46
CA LYS A 75 2.90 -2.04 -3.83
C LYS A 75 3.60 -1.06 -2.90
N GLN A 76 3.48 -1.26 -1.58
CA GLN A 76 4.15 -0.43 -0.59
C GLN A 76 5.66 -0.39 -0.80
N GLU A 77 6.33 -1.54 -0.96
CA GLU A 77 7.76 -1.63 -1.21
C GLU A 77 8.18 -0.81 -2.44
N VAL A 78 7.41 -0.88 -3.54
CA VAL A 78 7.73 -0.09 -4.75
C VAL A 78 7.62 1.41 -4.48
N TYR A 79 6.57 1.86 -3.79
CA TYR A 79 6.43 3.27 -3.45
C TYR A 79 7.55 3.78 -2.54
N GLU A 80 7.92 3.00 -1.52
CA GLU A 80 9.03 3.34 -0.62
C GLU A 80 10.35 3.48 -1.38
N GLU A 81 10.64 2.58 -2.31
CA GLU A 81 11.83 2.68 -3.17
C GLU A 81 11.80 3.95 -4.04
N ILE A 82 10.65 4.26 -4.66
CA ILE A 82 10.48 5.50 -5.44
C ILE A 82 10.75 6.73 -4.57
N PHE A 83 10.14 6.82 -3.38
CA PHE A 83 10.35 7.96 -2.48
C PHE A 83 11.79 8.07 -2.00
N LEU A 84 12.44 6.94 -1.70
CA LEU A 84 13.84 6.92 -1.31
C LEU A 84 14.72 7.54 -2.41
N HIS A 85 14.55 7.11 -3.66
CA HIS A 85 15.34 7.63 -4.78
C HIS A 85 15.03 9.11 -5.07
N LEU A 86 13.75 9.51 -5.07
CA LEU A 86 13.37 10.92 -5.23
C LEU A 86 13.98 11.80 -4.11
N SER A 87 14.07 11.29 -2.88
CA SER A 87 14.71 12.02 -1.77
C SER A 87 16.21 12.25 -1.98
N HIS A 88 16.91 11.34 -2.66
CA HIS A 88 18.32 11.51 -2.99
C HIS A 88 18.53 12.60 -4.03
N VAL A 89 17.65 12.68 -5.02
CA VAL A 89 17.66 13.78 -6.01
C VAL A 89 17.42 15.12 -5.31
N LYS A 90 16.41 15.18 -4.43
CA LYS A 90 16.08 16.40 -3.69
C LYS A 90 17.24 16.89 -2.80
N LYS A 91 17.98 15.98 -2.17
CA LYS A 91 19.19 16.35 -1.38
C LYS A 91 20.24 17.05 -2.24
N PHE A 92 20.44 16.62 -3.48
CA PHE A 92 21.36 17.28 -4.40
C PHE A 92 20.84 18.66 -4.82
N VAL A 93 19.59 18.73 -5.27
CA VAL A 93 18.99 20.00 -5.72
C VAL A 93 18.98 21.05 -4.62
N HIS A 94 18.56 20.69 -3.40
CA HIS A 94 18.62 21.56 -2.24
C HIS A 94 20.06 22.00 -1.91
N HIS A 95 21.05 21.13 -2.08
CA HIS A 95 22.44 21.51 -1.88
C HIS A 95 22.86 22.60 -2.87
N GLN A 96 22.44 22.51 -4.14
CA GLN A 96 22.77 23.52 -5.15
C GLN A 96 22.12 24.87 -4.86
N ILE A 97 20.82 24.86 -4.54
CA ILE A 97 20.09 26.07 -4.15
C ILE A 97 20.77 26.72 -2.94
N SER A 98 21.09 25.93 -1.90
CA SER A 98 21.70 26.45 -0.68
C SER A 98 23.12 27.02 -0.90
N GLU A 99 23.91 26.41 -1.78
CA GLU A 99 25.24 26.94 -2.13
C GLU A 99 25.12 28.24 -2.94
N TYR A 100 24.16 28.33 -3.87
CA TYR A 100 23.87 29.55 -4.60
C TYR A 100 23.40 30.68 -3.67
N GLU A 101 22.43 30.42 -2.79
CA GLU A 101 21.93 31.38 -1.80
C GLU A 101 23.06 31.86 -0.88
N SER A 102 23.95 30.97 -0.46
CA SER A 102 25.12 31.33 0.34
C SER A 102 26.06 32.28 -0.42
N TYR A 103 26.32 31.97 -1.69
CA TYR A 103 27.17 32.80 -2.55
C TYR A 103 26.54 34.18 -2.81
N GLU A 104 25.25 34.22 -3.16
CA GLU A 104 24.52 35.46 -3.44
C GLU A 104 24.46 36.35 -2.20
N TYR A 105 24.16 35.77 -1.03
CA TYR A 105 24.18 36.45 0.25
C TYR A 105 25.53 37.13 0.49
N LEU A 106 26.63 36.37 0.41
CA LEU A 106 27.97 36.89 0.67
C LEU A 106 28.43 37.92 -0.38
N GLN A 107 28.01 37.81 -1.62
CA GLN A 107 28.46 38.72 -2.67
C GLN A 107 27.66 40.03 -2.72
N ASN A 108 26.34 39.96 -2.51
CA ASN A 108 25.42 41.07 -2.79
C ASN A 108 24.82 41.72 -1.53
N TYR A 109 24.86 41.05 -0.38
CA TYR A 109 24.25 41.52 0.87
C TYR A 109 25.29 42.00 1.90
N HIS A 110 26.46 42.44 1.43
CA HIS A 110 27.50 42.93 2.32
C HIS A 110 27.00 44.08 3.23
N PRO A 111 27.27 44.03 4.56
CA PRO A 111 26.88 45.09 5.50
C PRO A 111 27.27 46.52 5.10
N TYR A 112 28.38 46.71 4.37
CA TYR A 112 28.83 48.01 3.84
C TYR A 112 27.90 48.58 2.75
N VAL A 113 27.13 47.73 2.06
CA VAL A 113 26.26 48.12 0.93
C VAL A 113 24.83 48.42 1.41
N GLN A 114 24.32 47.72 2.41
CA GLN A 114 22.90 47.82 2.81
C GLN A 114 22.63 48.66 4.07
N MET A 115 23.61 48.86 4.97
CA MET A 115 23.32 49.37 6.32
C MET A 115 24.42 50.27 6.93
N SER A 116 25.03 51.15 6.13
CA SER A 116 26.17 51.99 6.57
C SER A 116 25.93 52.82 7.84
N SER A 117 24.67 53.12 8.19
CA SER A 117 24.29 53.88 9.40
C SER A 117 24.07 53.02 10.65
N THR A 118 23.96 51.69 10.53
CA THR A 118 23.66 50.75 11.63
C THR A 118 24.68 49.62 11.77
N THR A 119 25.65 49.53 10.86
CA THR A 119 26.76 48.57 10.97
C THR A 119 27.58 48.84 12.23
N ASN A 120 27.73 47.83 13.07
CA ASN A 120 28.61 47.84 14.24
C ASN A 120 29.65 46.71 14.13
N GLU A 121 30.65 46.73 15.01
CA GLU A 121 31.75 45.76 15.02
C GLU A 121 31.27 44.30 15.14
N SER A 122 30.17 44.04 15.87
CA SER A 122 29.61 42.69 16.01
C SER A 122 29.10 42.13 14.68
N ILE A 123 28.45 42.97 13.86
CA ILE A 123 27.92 42.56 12.55
C ILE A 123 29.07 42.29 11.58
N LEU A 124 30.11 43.13 11.60
CA LEU A 124 31.31 42.93 10.77
C LEU A 124 32.03 41.64 11.14
N ASN A 125 32.26 41.41 12.44
CA ASN A 125 32.89 40.17 12.91
C ASN A 125 32.05 38.93 12.59
N GLN A 126 30.72 39.03 12.54
CA GLN A 126 29.87 37.92 12.13
C GLN A 126 30.02 37.63 10.64
N TRP A 127 30.00 38.68 9.82
CA TRP A 127 30.20 38.57 8.39
C TRP A 127 31.56 37.94 8.04
N ASP A 128 32.64 38.39 8.66
CA ASP A 128 33.98 37.84 8.44
C ASP A 128 34.03 36.34 8.78
N ARG A 129 33.36 35.91 9.86
CA ARG A 129 33.23 34.48 10.19
C ARG A 129 32.44 33.71 9.14
N ASP A 130 31.35 34.28 8.63
CA ASP A 130 30.50 33.62 7.64
C ASP A 130 31.25 33.46 6.30
N VAL A 131 32.04 34.47 5.90
CA VAL A 131 32.94 34.41 4.74
C VAL A 131 34.01 33.33 4.94
N GLU A 132 34.74 33.35 6.06
CA GLU A 132 35.78 32.35 6.36
C GLU A 132 35.22 30.91 6.37
N GLU A 133 34.06 30.71 6.99
CA GLU A 133 33.40 29.41 7.04
C GLU A 133 32.94 28.94 5.65
N HIS A 134 32.40 29.84 4.83
CA HIS A 134 32.03 29.55 3.45
C HIS A 134 33.25 29.14 2.62
N GLU A 135 34.33 29.91 2.66
CA GLU A 135 35.58 29.58 1.96
C GLU A 135 36.15 28.23 2.40
N ARG A 136 36.14 27.96 3.72
CA ARG A 136 36.58 26.68 4.29
C ARG A 136 35.73 25.53 3.77
N ARG A 137 34.40 25.69 3.74
CA ARG A 137 33.44 24.70 3.22
C ARG A 137 33.65 24.47 1.73
N THR A 138 33.73 25.51 0.91
CA THR A 138 33.95 25.41 -0.54
C THR A 138 35.27 24.69 -0.84
N LYS A 139 36.34 25.03 -0.12
CA LYS A 139 37.64 24.36 -0.26
C LYS A 139 37.55 22.88 0.09
N TYR A 140 36.95 22.55 1.24
CA TYR A 140 36.73 21.17 1.65
C TYR A 140 35.90 20.39 0.62
N ASN A 141 34.80 20.96 0.14
CA ASN A 141 33.90 20.35 -0.85
C ASN A 141 34.65 20.04 -2.15
N LYS A 142 35.49 20.97 -2.62
CA LYS A 142 36.32 20.80 -3.82
C LYS A 142 37.40 19.73 -3.65
N GLU A 143 38.17 19.79 -2.56
CA GLU A 143 39.23 18.80 -2.26
C GLU A 143 38.65 17.38 -2.14
N ASN A 144 37.47 17.27 -1.56
CA ASN A 144 36.80 16.01 -1.37
C ASN A 144 35.90 15.61 -2.54
N LYS A 145 35.81 16.37 -3.63
CA LYS A 145 34.91 16.08 -4.77
C LYS A 145 33.46 15.80 -4.33
N LEU A 146 32.95 16.61 -3.40
CA LEU A 146 31.63 16.41 -2.81
C LEU A 146 30.53 16.61 -3.87
N TYR A 147 30.67 17.65 -4.70
CA TYR A 147 29.73 17.97 -5.77
C TYR A 147 29.59 16.80 -6.74
N GLU A 148 30.70 16.29 -7.29
CA GLU A 148 30.66 15.23 -8.30
C GLU A 148 30.08 13.93 -7.74
N ARG A 149 30.33 13.64 -6.45
CA ARG A 149 29.69 12.50 -5.79
C ARG A 149 28.19 12.69 -5.61
N LEU A 150 27.76 13.88 -5.19
CA LEU A 150 26.35 14.16 -4.92
C LEU A 150 25.54 14.22 -6.23
N GLU A 151 26.11 14.84 -7.26
CA GLU A 151 25.56 14.88 -8.61
C GLU A 151 25.41 13.46 -9.19
N LYS A 152 26.49 12.66 -9.13
CA LYS A 152 26.43 11.27 -9.60
C LYS A 152 25.37 10.47 -8.86
N HIS A 153 25.35 10.55 -7.53
CA HIS A 153 24.37 9.83 -6.71
C HIS A 153 22.93 10.25 -7.02
N SER A 154 22.71 11.55 -7.28
CA SER A 154 21.41 12.08 -7.73
C SER A 154 21.00 11.53 -9.10
N ASN A 155 21.91 11.57 -10.08
CA ASN A 155 21.65 11.05 -11.42
C ASN A 155 21.36 9.54 -11.41
N ASP A 156 22.16 8.77 -10.65
CA ASP A 156 21.94 7.34 -10.45
C ASP A 156 20.55 7.10 -9.82
N ALA A 157 20.18 7.87 -8.78
CA ALA A 157 18.86 7.75 -8.15
C ALA A 157 17.71 8.10 -9.11
N LEU A 158 17.87 9.12 -9.96
CA LEU A 158 16.85 9.48 -10.94
C LEU A 158 16.65 8.37 -11.99
N LEU A 159 17.74 7.77 -12.46
CA LEU A 159 17.68 6.60 -13.34
C LEU A 159 16.97 5.42 -12.67
N GLN A 160 17.24 5.17 -11.39
CA GLN A 160 16.54 4.12 -10.64
C GLN A 160 15.02 4.36 -10.58
N VAL A 161 14.55 5.61 -10.44
CA VAL A 161 13.12 5.91 -10.50
C VAL A 161 12.54 5.52 -11.87
N PHE A 162 13.23 5.84 -12.97
CA PHE A 162 12.79 5.50 -14.33
C PHE A 162 12.79 3.99 -14.59
N ASP A 163 13.77 3.28 -14.05
CA ASP A 163 13.83 1.82 -14.16
C ASP A 163 12.73 1.17 -13.34
N LEU A 164 12.47 1.67 -12.12
CA LEU A 164 11.41 1.15 -11.24
C LEU A 164 10.03 1.26 -11.87
N ILE A 165 9.68 2.40 -12.48
CA ILE A 165 8.38 2.53 -13.16
C ILE A 165 8.25 1.59 -14.37
N THR A 166 9.37 1.18 -14.99
CA THR A 166 9.37 0.27 -16.13
C THR A 166 9.21 -1.17 -15.65
N VAL A 167 10.09 -1.59 -14.75
CA VAL A 167 10.20 -2.97 -14.27
C VAL A 167 9.06 -3.34 -13.33
N LYS A 168 8.66 -2.41 -12.45
CA LYS A 168 7.64 -2.65 -11.43
C LYS A 168 6.28 -2.04 -11.78
N SER A 169 6.06 -1.69 -13.05
CA SER A 169 4.79 -1.17 -13.58
C SER A 169 3.58 -2.02 -13.20
N ILE A 170 3.73 -3.34 -13.10
CA ILE A 170 2.64 -4.26 -12.74
C ILE A 170 2.09 -4.03 -11.33
N TYR A 171 2.88 -3.43 -10.44
CA TYR A 171 2.51 -3.14 -9.06
C TYR A 171 2.12 -1.68 -8.84
N LEU A 172 2.39 -0.81 -9.82
CA LEU A 172 2.15 0.62 -9.71
C LEU A 172 0.84 1.02 -10.37
N ASP A 173 0.19 2.02 -9.78
CA ASP A 173 -0.90 2.70 -10.46
C ASP A 173 -0.38 3.38 -11.74
N PRO A 174 -1.06 3.21 -12.91
CA PRO A 174 -0.62 3.80 -14.18
C PRO A 174 -0.38 5.30 -14.12
N ARG A 175 -1.09 6.03 -13.24
CA ARG A 175 -0.93 7.47 -13.02
C ARG A 175 0.48 7.83 -12.53
N VAL A 176 1.17 6.92 -11.82
CA VAL A 176 2.56 7.13 -11.38
C VAL A 176 3.48 7.29 -12.58
N GLY A 177 3.29 6.49 -13.64
CA GLY A 177 4.06 6.60 -14.87
C GLY A 177 3.91 7.97 -15.53
N GLU A 178 2.69 8.53 -15.55
CA GLU A 178 2.44 9.87 -16.07
C GLU A 178 3.16 10.97 -15.27
N VAL A 179 3.13 10.85 -13.93
CA VAL A 179 3.82 11.80 -13.04
C VAL A 179 5.33 11.77 -13.27
N VAL A 180 5.92 10.57 -13.34
CA VAL A 180 7.36 10.41 -13.56
C VAL A 180 7.77 10.84 -14.97
N HIS A 181 6.92 10.64 -15.98
CA HIS A 181 7.18 11.15 -17.32
C HIS A 181 7.19 12.68 -17.37
N LYS A 182 6.25 13.34 -16.67
CA LYS A 182 6.26 14.81 -16.53
C LYS A 182 7.53 15.29 -15.83
N LEU A 183 7.94 14.61 -14.76
CA LEU A 183 9.19 14.91 -14.05
C LEU A 183 10.40 14.80 -14.99
N LYS A 184 10.50 13.72 -15.76
CA LYS A 184 11.56 13.52 -16.76
C LYS A 184 11.62 14.66 -17.77
N PHE A 185 10.47 15.12 -18.24
CA PHE A 185 10.39 16.25 -19.16
C PHE A 185 10.85 17.55 -18.50
N SER A 186 10.41 17.85 -17.28
CA SER A 186 10.83 19.04 -16.54
C SER A 186 12.33 19.07 -16.25
N ILE A 187 12.95 17.91 -16.01
CA ILE A 187 14.39 17.80 -15.80
C ILE A 187 15.17 17.94 -17.11
N GLY A 188 14.67 17.36 -18.21
CA GLY A 188 15.33 17.39 -19.51
C GLY A 188 15.10 18.68 -20.32
N ALA A 189 14.18 19.54 -19.90
CA ALA A 189 13.91 20.80 -20.58
C ALA A 189 15.08 21.78 -20.37
N SER A 190 15.63 22.29 -21.47
CA SER A 190 16.53 23.45 -21.44
C SER A 190 15.74 24.72 -21.74
N HIS A 191 15.87 25.75 -20.92
CA HIS A 191 15.35 27.08 -21.22
C HIS A 191 16.52 28.03 -21.53
N GLU A 192 16.44 28.74 -22.66
CA GLU A 192 17.54 29.57 -23.18
C GLU A 192 17.93 30.72 -22.24
N ASP A 193 17.00 31.18 -21.41
CA ASP A 193 17.16 32.32 -20.48
C ASP A 193 17.29 31.90 -19.01
N GLU A 194 17.43 30.61 -18.71
CA GLU A 194 17.46 30.08 -17.34
C GLU A 194 18.89 30.04 -16.80
N ASP A 195 19.13 30.74 -15.70
CA ASP A 195 20.38 30.61 -14.96
C ASP A 195 20.42 29.32 -14.12
N GLU A 196 21.59 29.01 -13.55
CA GLU A 196 21.80 27.76 -12.81
C GLU A 196 20.89 27.67 -11.57
N ASN A 197 20.57 28.80 -10.93
CA ASN A 197 19.68 28.82 -9.76
C ASN A 197 18.22 28.62 -10.18
N ASP A 198 17.77 29.30 -11.24
CA ASP A 198 16.44 29.12 -11.81
C ASP A 198 16.23 27.67 -12.24
N TYR A 199 17.25 27.06 -12.85
CA TYR A 199 17.26 25.63 -13.19
C TYR A 199 17.00 24.76 -11.96
N TYR A 200 17.81 24.90 -10.90
CA TYR A 200 17.66 24.06 -9.71
C TYR A 200 16.35 24.32 -8.97
N ASN A 201 15.86 25.56 -8.91
CA ASN A 201 14.54 25.88 -8.35
C ASN A 201 13.41 25.24 -9.15
N ARG A 202 13.49 25.25 -10.48
CA ARG A 202 12.51 24.55 -11.34
C ARG A 202 12.53 23.05 -11.08
N ILE A 203 13.71 22.44 -10.95
CA ILE A 203 13.83 21.01 -10.64
C ILE A 203 13.25 20.72 -9.25
N ASP A 204 13.51 21.53 -8.22
CA ASP A 204 12.95 21.32 -6.88
C ASP A 204 11.41 21.37 -6.91
N ASN A 205 10.84 22.36 -7.57
CA ASN A 205 9.40 22.48 -7.76
C ASN A 205 8.81 21.28 -8.49
N ALA A 206 9.44 20.83 -9.57
CA ALA A 206 9.01 19.64 -10.30
C ALA A 206 9.08 18.36 -9.44
N MET A 207 10.12 18.22 -8.62
CA MET A 207 10.30 17.11 -7.69
C MET A 207 9.23 17.13 -6.60
N ASN A 208 8.95 18.28 -5.99
CA ASN A 208 7.89 18.43 -4.97
C ASN A 208 6.53 18.05 -5.54
N LEU A 209 6.18 18.59 -6.71
CA LEU A 209 4.94 18.25 -7.41
C LEU A 209 4.85 16.76 -7.74
N ALA A 210 5.96 16.14 -8.17
CA ALA A 210 5.98 14.71 -8.46
C ALA A 210 5.78 13.87 -7.19
N MET A 211 6.51 14.18 -6.12
CA MET A 211 6.39 13.48 -4.83
C MET A 211 4.98 13.61 -4.23
N ASP A 212 4.39 14.80 -4.27
CA ASP A 212 3.03 15.03 -3.74
C ASP A 212 1.97 14.25 -4.52
N ASN A 213 2.08 14.23 -5.86
CA ASN A 213 1.16 13.46 -6.69
C ASN A 213 1.32 11.95 -6.49
N ILE A 214 2.56 11.46 -6.41
CA ILE A 214 2.84 10.03 -6.12
C ILE A 214 2.31 9.67 -4.74
N LEU A 215 2.47 10.53 -3.73
CA LEU A 215 1.96 10.32 -2.38
C LEU A 215 0.44 10.24 -2.35
N LYS A 216 -0.23 11.12 -3.09
CA LYS A 216 -1.69 11.08 -3.21
C LYS A 216 -2.14 9.76 -3.84
N ILE A 217 -1.52 9.36 -4.94
CA ILE A 217 -1.82 8.10 -5.63
C ILE A 217 -1.55 6.90 -4.70
N SER A 218 -0.43 6.89 -3.99
CA SER A 218 -0.07 5.79 -3.10
C SER A 218 -1.04 5.68 -1.91
N LYS A 219 -1.49 6.80 -1.34
CA LYS A 219 -2.50 6.79 -0.28
C LYS A 219 -3.84 6.22 -0.76
N GLU A 220 -4.30 6.68 -1.92
CA GLU A 220 -5.53 6.18 -2.56
C GLU A 220 -5.43 4.66 -2.83
N GLU A 221 -4.31 4.21 -3.40
CA GLU A 221 -4.13 2.80 -3.78
C GLU A 221 -3.93 1.87 -2.58
N LEU A 222 -3.18 2.31 -1.57
CA LEU A 222 -2.91 1.54 -0.36
C LEU A 222 -4.04 1.64 0.67
N SER A 223 -5.11 2.40 0.38
CA SER A 223 -6.23 2.64 1.29
C SER A 223 -5.77 3.20 2.65
N MET A 224 -4.70 4.00 2.64
CA MET A 224 -4.27 4.78 3.80
C MET A 224 -5.18 6.00 3.84
N GLU A 225 -6.06 6.10 4.84
CA GLU A 225 -7.16 7.08 4.92
C GLU A 225 -6.75 8.52 4.49
N ILE A 226 -7.69 9.19 3.78
CA ILE A 226 -7.63 10.61 3.37
C ILE A 226 -7.89 11.51 4.57
#